data_AF-A0A3D0XT64-F1
#
_entry.id   AF-A0A3D0XT64-F1
#
_cell.length_a   1.000
_cell.length_b   1.000
_cell.length_c   1.000
_cell.angle_alpha   90.00
_cell.angle_beta   90.00
_cell.angle_gamma   90.00
#
_symmetry.space_group_name_H-M   'P 1'
#
loop_
_entity.id
_entity.type
_entity.pdbx_description
1 polymer ?
#
loop_
_entity_poly.entity_id
_entity_poly.type
_entity_poly.pdbx_seq_one_letter_code
_entity_poly.pdbx_strand_id
1 'polypeptide(L)'
;MIILKTSRELTCMKHAGRISQNALQIAGALVKPGVSTWEVDKAAHDYIVGEGAIPTCLGYGGFPATCCISVNDVVVHGIPSKKQILHEGDIVSIDLCATY
;
A
#
# COMPACT_ATOMS: atom_id res chain seq x y z
N MET A 1 3.53 -23.00 14.90
CA MET A 1 4.34 -22.38 15.98
C MET A 1 4.19 -20.87 15.87
N ILE A 2 3.86 -20.18 16.96
CA ILE A 2 3.80 -18.70 16.97
C ILE A 2 5.14 -18.18 17.49
N ILE A 3 5.78 -17.29 16.73
CA ILE A 3 7.09 -16.73 17.09
C ILE A 3 6.88 -15.51 17.98
N LEU A 4 7.27 -15.61 19.26
CA LEU A 4 7.32 -14.48 20.18
C LEU A 4 8.48 -13.56 19.80
N LYS A 5 8.18 -12.26 19.66
CA LYS A 5 9.15 -11.26 19.22
C LYS A 5 9.93 -10.73 20.41
N THR A 6 11.22 -10.53 20.22
CA THR A 6 12.11 -9.81 21.14
C THR A 6 11.80 -8.31 21.12
N SER A 7 12.23 -7.58 22.14
CA SER A 7 12.08 -6.11 22.20
C SER A 7 12.72 -5.39 21.01
N ARG A 8 13.81 -5.95 20.47
CA ARG A 8 14.47 -5.43 19.26
C ARG A 8 13.57 -5.60 18.03
N GLU A 9 13.05 -6.80 17.81
CA GLU A 9 12.15 -7.09 16.68
C GLU A 9 10.87 -6.25 16.77
N LEU A 10 10.30 -6.08 17.96
CA LEU A 10 9.14 -5.21 18.17
C LEU A 10 9.44 -3.75 17.81
N THR A 11 10.65 -3.26 18.11
CA THR A 11 11.07 -1.90 17.71
C THR A 11 11.17 -1.76 16.19
N CYS A 12 11.77 -2.75 15.51
CA CYS A 12 11.82 -2.78 14.04
C CYS A 12 10.40 -2.82 13.43
N MET A 13 9.52 -3.68 13.93
CA MET A 13 8.13 -3.78 13.46
C MET A 13 7.35 -2.48 13.66
N LYS A 14 7.58 -1.76 14.77
CA LYS A 14 6.97 -0.43 15.00
C LYS A 14 7.43 0.58 13.94
N HIS A 15 8.69 0.54 13.54
CA HIS A 15 9.20 1.44 12.51
C HIS A 15 8.58 1.12 11.14
N ALA A 16 8.62 -0.15 10.72
CA ALA A 16 7.98 -0.60 9.49
C ALA A 16 6.47 -0.26 9.47
N GLY A 17 5.77 -0.49 10.59
CA GLY A 17 4.36 -0.15 10.75
C GLY A 17 4.06 1.35 10.62
N ARG A 18 4.93 2.23 11.15
CA ARG A 18 4.79 3.68 10.99
C ARG A 18 4.90 4.11 9.53
N ILE A 19 5.88 3.55 8.80
CA ILE A 19 6.07 3.83 7.36
C ILE A 19 4.83 3.35 6.59
N SER A 20 4.38 2.13 6.85
CA SER A 20 3.17 1.57 6.22
C SER A 20 1.93 2.42 6.49
N GLN A 21 1.72 2.86 7.74
CA GLN A 21 0.60 3.72 8.10
C GLN A 21 0.63 5.06 7.35
N ASN A 22 1.80 5.71 7.29
CA ASN A 22 1.93 6.99 6.62
C ASN A 22 1.74 6.86 5.10
N ALA A 23 2.27 5.80 4.49
CA ALA A 23 2.02 5.49 3.08
C ALA A 23 0.52 5.31 2.80
N LEU A 24 -0.20 4.62 3.70
CA LEU A 24 -1.65 4.42 3.58
C LEU A 24 -2.42 5.74 3.65
N GLN A 25 -2.02 6.67 4.53
CA GLN A 25 -2.63 7.99 4.61
C GLN A 25 -2.40 8.81 3.34
N ILE A 26 -1.17 8.77 2.79
CA ILE A 26 -0.84 9.45 1.52
C ILE A 26 -1.66 8.88 0.36
N ALA A 27 -1.74 7.55 0.26
CA ALA A 27 -2.54 6.88 -0.75
C ALA A 27 -4.03 7.24 -0.61
N GLY A 28 -4.57 7.19 0.61
CA GLY A 28 -5.95 7.55 0.92
C GLY A 28 -6.30 8.99 0.55
N ALA A 29 -5.38 9.94 0.74
CA ALA A 29 -5.59 11.35 0.38
C ALA A 29 -5.72 11.60 -1.14
N LEU A 30 -5.29 10.63 -1.96
CA LEU A 30 -5.44 10.68 -3.42
C LEU A 30 -6.70 9.98 -3.93
N VAL A 31 -7.49 9.32 -3.07
CA VAL A 31 -8.75 8.69 -3.45
C VAL A 31 -9.79 9.77 -3.73
N LYS A 32 -9.90 10.17 -5.00
CA LYS A 32 -10.86 11.17 -5.49
C LYS A 32 -11.20 10.93 -6.96
N PRO A 33 -12.34 11.42 -7.45
CA PRO A 33 -12.73 11.24 -8.84
C PRO A 33 -11.67 11.73 -9.83
N GLY A 34 -11.43 10.96 -10.88
CA GLY A 34 -10.48 11.27 -11.95
C GLY A 34 -9.04 10.83 -11.69
N VAL A 35 -8.69 10.38 -10.48
CA VAL A 35 -7.37 9.81 -10.18
C VAL A 35 -7.35 8.33 -10.57
N SER A 36 -6.27 7.89 -11.22
CA SER A 36 -6.06 6.47 -11.49
C SER A 36 -5.51 5.73 -10.28
N THR A 37 -5.84 4.45 -10.13
CA THR A 37 -5.25 3.60 -9.08
C THR A 37 -3.72 3.51 -9.20
N TRP A 38 -3.16 3.66 -10.41
CA TRP A 38 -1.71 3.74 -10.61
C TRP A 38 -1.08 4.99 -9.97
N GLU A 39 -1.75 6.15 -10.01
CA GLU A 39 -1.24 7.36 -9.34
C GLU A 39 -1.23 7.22 -7.82
N VAL A 40 -2.25 6.55 -7.27
CA VAL A 40 -2.33 6.21 -5.84
C VAL A 40 -1.18 5.28 -5.45
N ASP A 41 -0.95 4.21 -6.20
CA ASP A 41 0.17 3.27 -5.98
C ASP A 41 1.53 3.96 -6.07
N LYS A 42 1.72 4.81 -7.08
CA LYS A 42 2.96 5.57 -7.26
C LYS A 42 3.27 6.47 -6.05
N ALA A 43 2.28 7.14 -5.48
CA ALA A 43 2.51 7.98 -4.31
C ALA A 43 2.91 7.16 -3.07
N ALA A 44 2.29 5.99 -2.87
CA ALA A 44 2.68 5.07 -1.80
C ALA A 44 4.11 4.54 -2.01
N HIS A 45 4.45 4.15 -3.24
CA HIS A 45 5.80 3.71 -3.62
C HIS A 45 6.85 4.78 -3.31
N ASP A 46 6.65 6.00 -3.83
CA ASP A 46 7.62 7.08 -3.71
C ASP A 46 7.85 7.45 -2.24
N TYR A 47 6.81 7.40 -1.39
CA TYR A 47 6.95 7.60 0.06
C TYR A 47 7.74 6.47 0.74
N ILE A 48 7.39 5.20 0.50
CA ILE A 48 8.05 4.05 1.14
C ILE A 48 9.55 4.04 0.79
N VAL A 49 9.88 4.25 -0.48
CA VAL A 49 11.28 4.32 -0.93
C VAL A 49 11.99 5.55 -0.35
N GLY A 50 11.29 6.69 -0.23
CA GLY A 50 11.81 7.91 0.40
C GLY A 50 12.17 7.75 1.88
N GLU A 51 11.44 6.89 2.61
CA GLU A 51 11.74 6.52 4.00
C GLU A 51 12.88 5.48 4.12
N GLY A 52 13.48 5.07 2.99
CA GLY A 52 14.51 4.03 2.94
C GLY A 52 13.99 2.61 3.18
N ALA A 53 12.68 2.40 3.03
CA ALA A 53 12.03 1.11 3.18
C ALA A 53 11.75 0.43 1.83
N ILE A 54 11.35 -0.84 1.89
CA ILE A 54 11.00 -1.64 0.70
C ILE A 54 9.48 -1.81 0.63
N PRO A 55 8.86 -1.54 -0.53
CA PRO A 55 7.46 -1.90 -0.78
C PRO A 55 7.29 -3.42 -0.78
N THR A 56 6.77 -3.99 0.31
CA THR A 56 6.81 -5.45 0.52
C THR A 56 6.01 -6.21 -0.52
N CYS A 57 4.89 -5.65 -1.00
CA CYS A 57 4.04 -6.29 -2.00
C CYS A 57 4.71 -6.35 -3.38
N LEU A 58 5.62 -5.42 -3.69
CA LEU A 58 6.23 -5.31 -5.00
C LEU A 58 7.19 -6.50 -5.24
N GLY A 59 6.82 -7.36 -6.20
CA GLY A 59 7.54 -8.59 -6.54
C GLY A 59 7.18 -9.79 -5.66
N TYR A 60 6.38 -9.63 -4.59
CA TYR A 60 5.99 -10.74 -3.72
C TYR A 60 5.09 -11.72 -4.48
N GLY A 61 5.57 -12.95 -4.69
CA GLY A 61 4.86 -13.94 -5.49
C GLY A 61 4.59 -13.50 -6.94
N GLY A 62 5.36 -12.53 -7.46
CA GLY A 62 5.14 -11.94 -8.78
C GLY A 62 4.12 -10.80 -8.82
N PHE A 63 3.61 -10.33 -7.67
CA PHE A 63 2.69 -9.19 -7.63
C PHE A 63 3.39 -7.91 -8.15
N PRO A 64 2.77 -7.12 -9.05
CA PRO A 64 3.50 -6.14 -9.85
C PRO A 64 3.52 -4.71 -9.27
N ALA A 65 2.95 -4.47 -8.09
CA ALA A 65 2.72 -3.13 -7.56
C ALA A 65 3.05 -2.99 -6.07
N THR A 66 3.08 -1.76 -5.56
CA THR A 66 3.39 -1.44 -4.16
C THR A 66 2.21 -1.71 -3.23
N CYS A 67 1.00 -1.41 -3.68
CA CYS A 67 -0.23 -1.66 -2.94
C CYS A 67 -1.26 -2.42 -3.79
N CYS A 68 -2.19 -3.08 -3.10
CA CYS A 68 -3.43 -3.57 -3.69
C CYS A 68 -4.47 -2.47 -3.58
N ILE A 69 -5.13 -2.11 -4.68
CA ILE A 69 -6.22 -1.13 -4.69
C ILE A 69 -7.46 -1.80 -5.27
N SER A 70 -8.42 -2.05 -4.40
CA SER A 70 -9.60 -2.87 -4.71
C SER A 70 -10.83 -1.97 -4.67
N VAL A 71 -11.46 -1.79 -5.83
CA VAL A 71 -12.60 -0.88 -6.03
C VAL A 71 -13.89 -1.69 -6.09
N ASN A 72 -14.88 -1.28 -5.30
CA ASN A 72 -16.23 -1.84 -5.26
C ASN A 72 -16.28 -3.36 -5.02
N ASP A 73 -16.59 -4.16 -6.05
CA ASP A 73 -16.74 -5.61 -5.98
C ASP A 73 -15.39 -6.37 -5.98
N VAL A 74 -14.28 -5.68 -6.24
CA VAL A 74 -12.95 -6.25 -6.06
C VAL A 74 -12.69 -6.37 -4.55
N VAL A 75 -12.61 -7.61 -4.08
CA VAL A 75 -12.52 -7.90 -2.64
C VAL A 75 -11.14 -7.56 -2.07
N VAL A 76 -10.09 -8.11 -2.69
CA VAL A 76 -8.67 -7.90 -2.32
C VAL A 76 -7.80 -8.05 -3.57
N HIS A 77 -6.52 -7.69 -3.47
CA HIS A 77 -5.51 -7.87 -4.52
C HIS A 77 -5.83 -7.19 -5.86
N GLY A 78 -6.64 -6.12 -5.87
CA GLY A 78 -6.80 -5.30 -7.06
C GLY A 78 -5.46 -4.72 -7.52
N ILE A 79 -5.08 -4.98 -8.78
CA ILE A 79 -3.81 -4.53 -9.34
C ILE A 79 -3.95 -3.08 -9.82
N PRO A 80 -3.15 -2.14 -9.30
CA PRO A 80 -3.14 -0.76 -9.75
C PRO A 80 -2.90 -0.64 -11.26
N SER A 81 -3.67 0.25 -11.91
CA SER A 81 -3.64 0.43 -13.36
C SER A 81 -3.99 1.86 -13.73
N LYS A 82 -3.33 2.38 -14.79
CA LYS A 82 -3.65 3.68 -15.39
C LYS A 82 -5.06 3.70 -16.01
N LYS A 83 -5.65 2.53 -16.27
CA LYS A 83 -6.99 2.39 -16.86
C LYS A 83 -8.12 2.39 -15.82
N GLN A 84 -7.81 2.04 -14.57
CA GLN A 84 -8.79 2.06 -13.49
C GLN A 84 -8.82 3.47 -12.89
N ILE A 85 -9.76 4.27 -13.35
CA ILE A 85 -10.02 5.63 -12.87
C ILE A 85 -11.06 5.57 -11.76
N LEU A 86 -10.81 6.31 -10.67
CA LEU A 86 -11.75 6.43 -9.57
C LEU A 86 -12.89 7.37 -9.94
N HIS A 87 -14.09 7.03 -9.52
CA HIS A 87 -15.31 7.78 -9.76
C HIS A 87 -15.99 8.18 -8.44
N GLU A 88 -16.83 9.21 -8.52
CA GLU A 88 -17.65 9.62 -7.37
C GLU A 88 -18.56 8.46 -6.96
N GLY A 89 -18.57 8.14 -5.66
CA GLY A 89 -19.33 7.03 -5.11
C GLY A 89 -18.60 5.68 -5.08
N ASP A 90 -17.40 5.56 -5.65
CA ASP A 90 -16.59 4.36 -5.52
C ASP A 90 -16.17 4.12 -4.05
N ILE A 91 -16.25 2.86 -3.62
CA ILE A 91 -15.67 2.41 -2.36
C ILE A 91 -14.33 1.78 -2.68
N VAL A 92 -13.27 2.31 -2.08
CA VAL A 92 -11.90 1.91 -2.39
C VAL A 92 -11.21 1.37 -1.15
N SER A 93 -10.78 0.12 -1.23
CA SER A 93 -9.88 -0.49 -0.25
C SER A 93 -8.44 -0.38 -0.73
N ILE A 94 -7.53 0.00 0.18
CA ILE A 94 -6.09 0.07 -0.07
C ILE A 94 -5.40 -0.83 0.95
N ASP A 95 -4.65 -1.81 0.47
CA ASP A 95 -3.81 -2.69 1.28
C ASP A 95 -2.36 -2.56 0.83
N LEU A 96 -1.45 -2.33 1.78
CA LEU A 96 -0.03 -2.16 1.51
C LEU A 96 0.82 -2.54 2.72
N CYS A 97 2.05 -2.93 2.45
CA CYS A 97 3.03 -3.34 3.44
C CYS A 97 4.39 -2.69 3.16
N ALA A 98 5.14 -2.38 4.22
CA ALA A 98 6.51 -1.90 4.13
C ALA A 98 7.46 -2.78 4.97
N THR A 99 8.66 -3.00 4.45
CA THR A 99 9.76 -3.67 5.16
C THR A 99 10.86 -2.65 5.47
N TYR A 100 11.34 -2.63 6.72
CA TYR A 100 12.42 -1.78 7.23
C TYR A 100 13.42 -2.60 8.02
#